data_AF-A0A7K0ETQ8-F1
#
_entry.id   AF-A0A7K0ETQ8-F1
#
_cell.length_a   1.000
_cell.length_b   1.000
_cell.length_c   1.000
_cell.angle_alpha   90.00
_cell.angle_beta   90.00
_cell.angle_gamma   90.00
#
_symmetry.space_group_name_H-M   'P 1'
#
loop_
_entity.id
_entity.type
_entity.pdbx_description
1 polymer ?
#
loop_
_entity_poly.entity_id
_entity_poly.type
_entity_poly.pdbx_seq_one_letter_code
_entity_poly.pdbx_strand_id
1 'polypeptide(L)'
;MKKIAAFFLLFGPLYAQNPNFKLQVVDNQIAIGYGLAIGDVDGDKKPDILMADQKAIVWYRNPGKPGDAWQRHVMAQDLTPQDNVCIAARDIDGDGKVEVAVGAGWNPSETNDTTKSGAVFYLIRPNDPTQKWESVRLHHEITTHRMRWARIAPNRYQLIVVPLHGLGNKNGEGKGVKIFGYEKPKDPRNPWSMQLVDSTMHMTHNFEIWEDGAETQLLIGSKEGGKNLAFRNGKWTPIDRWIGAGNGMGEVRRGFQGGKVPFVAAVEPMHGNKLVVYKNGPIADAPNKLMYGVQQTLSEQLNQGHALACGDFLKLGYDQIAVGWRNPNAEKKVGVRLFVPDKTLQTWKEQSLDDSVMMATEDLQAADLDGDGDLDLIASGRATLNVLIYWNLR
;
A
#
# COMPACT_ATOMS: atom_id res chain seq x y z
N MET A 1 -24.01 -43.66 -47.44
CA MET A 1 -23.32 -42.38 -47.15
C MET A 1 -23.67 -41.97 -45.73
N LYS A 2 -22.71 -42.02 -44.79
CA LYS A 2 -22.91 -41.61 -43.39
C LYS A 2 -22.82 -40.08 -43.33
N LYS A 3 -23.89 -39.41 -42.88
CA LYS A 3 -23.88 -37.96 -42.61
C LYS A 3 -23.13 -37.73 -41.30
N ILE A 4 -21.97 -37.08 -41.39
CA ILE A 4 -21.25 -36.55 -40.23
C ILE A 4 -21.92 -35.24 -39.84
N ALA A 5 -22.52 -35.18 -38.65
CA ALA A 5 -23.00 -33.94 -38.08
C ALA A 5 -21.79 -33.22 -37.44
N ALA A 6 -21.39 -32.08 -38.02
CA ALA A 6 -20.40 -31.21 -37.43
C ALA A 6 -21.03 -30.45 -36.27
N PHE A 7 -20.57 -30.71 -35.05
CA PHE A 7 -20.91 -29.91 -33.87
C PHE A 7 -20.05 -28.63 -33.90
N PHE A 8 -20.66 -27.50 -34.26
CA PHE A 8 -20.03 -26.19 -34.06
C PHE A 8 -20.17 -25.81 -32.58
N LEU A 9 -19.06 -25.89 -31.84
CA LEU A 9 -18.94 -25.23 -30.55
C LEU A 9 -18.84 -23.72 -30.79
N LEU A 10 -19.97 -23.02 -30.66
CA LEU A 10 -20.01 -21.56 -30.58
C LEU A 10 -19.37 -21.15 -29.25
N PHE A 11 -18.10 -20.76 -29.28
CA PHE A 11 -17.52 -19.96 -28.22
C PHE A 11 -18.17 -18.57 -28.29
N GLY A 12 -19.19 -18.35 -27.48
CA GLY A 12 -19.66 -17.00 -27.19
C GLY A 12 -18.51 -16.18 -26.56
N PRO A 13 -18.49 -14.85 -26.74
CA PRO A 13 -17.55 -14.02 -26.00
C PRO A 13 -17.74 -14.29 -24.50
N LEU A 14 -16.65 -14.64 -23.80
CA LEU A 14 -16.62 -14.60 -22.33
C LEU A 14 -17.11 -13.20 -21.93
N TYR A 15 -18.31 -13.12 -21.37
CA TYR A 15 -18.79 -11.88 -20.77
C TYR A 15 -17.74 -11.47 -19.75
N ALA A 16 -17.19 -10.25 -19.88
CA ALA A 16 -16.31 -9.68 -18.87
C ALA A 16 -17.04 -9.79 -17.53
N GLN A 17 -16.45 -10.55 -16.60
CA GLN A 17 -17.05 -10.78 -15.28
C GLN A 17 -17.22 -9.41 -14.60
N ASN A 18 -18.46 -9.01 -14.34
CA ASN A 18 -18.70 -7.78 -13.61
C ASN A 18 -18.26 -7.99 -12.15
N PRO A 19 -17.53 -7.04 -11.54
CA PRO A 19 -17.22 -7.06 -10.12
C PRO A 19 -18.49 -7.21 -9.30
N ASN A 20 -18.49 -8.14 -8.35
CA ASN A 20 -19.58 -8.35 -7.42
C ASN A 20 -19.04 -8.12 -6.02
N PHE A 21 -19.03 -6.86 -5.58
CA PHE A 21 -18.55 -6.47 -4.27
C PHE A 21 -19.72 -6.10 -3.36
N LYS A 22 -19.63 -6.47 -2.08
CA LYS A 22 -20.59 -6.08 -1.05
C LYS A 22 -19.89 -5.30 0.06
N LEU A 23 -20.40 -4.11 0.33
CA LEU A 23 -19.87 -3.25 1.37
C LEU A 23 -20.20 -3.75 2.78
N GLN A 24 -19.23 -3.67 3.68
CA GLN A 24 -19.40 -3.75 5.13
C GLN A 24 -18.70 -2.57 5.80
N VAL A 25 -19.38 -1.92 6.75
CA VAL A 25 -18.77 -0.94 7.65
C VAL A 25 -18.12 -1.69 8.81
N VAL A 26 -16.80 -1.57 8.97
CA VAL A 26 -16.05 -2.13 10.10
C VAL A 26 -16.11 -1.18 11.29
N ASP A 27 -15.87 0.11 11.02
CA ASP A 27 -15.91 1.18 12.02
C ASP A 27 -16.33 2.49 11.34
N ASN A 28 -17.13 3.31 12.00
CA ASN A 28 -17.52 4.65 11.56
C ASN A 28 -17.39 5.71 12.68
N GLN A 29 -16.59 5.40 13.71
CA GLN A 29 -16.36 6.23 14.89
C GLN A 29 -14.87 6.59 15.06
N ILE A 30 -14.08 6.42 14.00
CA ILE A 30 -12.66 6.80 13.99
C ILE A 30 -12.52 8.33 13.91
N ALA A 31 -11.37 8.86 14.32
CA ALA A 31 -11.13 10.30 14.28
C ALA A 31 -10.51 10.78 12.96
N ILE A 32 -9.64 9.96 12.34
CA ILE A 32 -8.98 10.28 11.07
C ILE A 32 -8.81 9.05 10.18
N GLY A 33 -8.50 7.86 10.68
CA GLY A 33 -8.26 6.68 9.83
C GLY A 33 -7.22 6.86 8.71
N TYR A 34 -5.94 6.94 9.07
CA TYR A 34 -4.88 7.25 8.12
C TYR A 34 -4.30 5.99 7.42
N GLY A 35 -3.32 5.32 8.03
CA GLY A 35 -2.64 4.17 7.43
C GLY A 35 -3.27 2.85 7.86
N LEU A 36 -3.38 1.89 6.93
CA LEU A 36 -3.82 0.53 7.17
C LEU A 36 -2.66 -0.46 7.09
N ALA A 37 -2.76 -1.54 7.85
CA ALA A 37 -1.96 -2.75 7.68
C ALA A 37 -2.84 -3.98 7.88
N ILE A 38 -2.47 -5.09 7.25
CA ILE A 38 -3.18 -6.36 7.36
C ILE A 38 -2.24 -7.41 7.93
N GLY A 39 -2.74 -8.24 8.84
CA GLY A 39 -1.97 -9.36 9.36
C GLY A 39 -2.62 -10.04 10.55
N ASP A 40 -2.26 -11.30 10.79
CA ASP A 40 -2.77 -12.07 11.92
C ASP A 40 -2.17 -11.55 13.23
N VAL A 41 -3.00 -10.89 14.05
CA VAL A 41 -2.53 -10.34 15.31
C VAL A 41 -2.50 -11.43 16.37
N ASP A 42 -3.46 -12.31 16.51
CA ASP A 42 -3.53 -13.21 17.68
C ASP A 42 -3.13 -14.67 17.44
N GLY A 43 -2.75 -15.00 16.20
CA GLY A 43 -2.29 -16.32 15.78
C GLY A 43 -3.44 -17.25 15.39
N ASP A 44 -4.65 -16.73 15.16
CA ASP A 44 -5.82 -17.51 14.80
C ASP A 44 -5.95 -17.81 13.29
N LYS A 45 -4.92 -17.42 12.53
CA LYS A 45 -4.72 -17.60 11.08
C LYS A 45 -5.70 -16.84 10.20
N LYS A 46 -6.42 -15.86 10.76
CA LYS A 46 -7.23 -14.93 9.98
C LYS A 46 -6.51 -13.59 9.89
N PRO A 47 -6.39 -12.99 8.69
CA PRO A 47 -5.80 -11.67 8.58
C PRO A 47 -6.71 -10.64 9.24
N ASP A 48 -6.16 -9.89 10.18
CA ASP A 48 -6.87 -8.79 10.84
C ASP A 48 -6.59 -7.46 10.17
N ILE A 49 -7.40 -6.45 10.51
CA ILE A 49 -7.20 -5.06 10.07
C ILE A 49 -6.55 -4.28 11.20
N LEU A 50 -5.41 -3.65 10.93
CA LEU A 50 -4.77 -2.70 11.83
C LEU A 50 -4.80 -1.30 11.22
N MET A 51 -4.95 -0.28 12.06
CA MET A 51 -5.09 1.09 11.62
C MET A 51 -4.38 2.09 12.54
N ALA A 52 -3.72 3.06 11.92
CA ALA A 52 -3.29 4.29 12.58
C ALA A 52 -4.45 5.32 12.56
N ASP A 53 -5.21 5.37 13.65
CA ASP A 53 -6.16 6.46 13.89
C ASP A 53 -5.43 7.70 14.46
N GLN A 54 -6.12 8.82 14.65
CA GLN A 54 -5.53 10.08 15.09
C GLN A 54 -4.65 9.92 16.34
N LYS A 55 -5.22 9.34 17.40
CA LYS A 55 -4.55 9.17 18.71
C LYS A 55 -4.39 7.73 19.14
N ALA A 56 -4.97 6.78 18.41
CA ALA A 56 -4.92 5.37 18.74
C ALA A 56 -4.33 4.56 17.59
N ILE A 57 -3.58 3.53 17.94
CA ILE A 57 -3.27 2.40 17.06
C ILE A 57 -4.28 1.32 17.40
N VAL A 58 -5.05 0.92 16.40
CA VAL A 58 -6.25 0.09 16.58
C VAL A 58 -6.07 -1.21 15.80
N TRP A 59 -6.51 -2.30 16.40
CA TRP A 59 -6.66 -3.61 15.78
C TRP A 59 -8.15 -3.96 15.76
N TYR A 60 -8.65 -4.34 14.58
CA TYR A 60 -9.97 -4.90 14.38
C TYR A 60 -9.79 -6.40 14.14
N ARG A 61 -10.22 -7.21 15.10
CA ARG A 61 -10.13 -8.66 15.02
C ARG A 61 -11.16 -9.20 14.03
N ASN A 62 -10.69 -10.03 13.13
CA ASN A 62 -11.47 -10.64 12.07
C ASN A 62 -12.39 -11.75 12.62
N PRO A 63 -13.73 -11.63 12.48
CA PRO A 63 -14.67 -12.66 12.91
C PRO A 63 -14.67 -13.90 12.00
N GLY A 64 -14.08 -13.79 10.81
CA GLY A 64 -13.89 -14.86 9.84
C GLY A 64 -15.00 -15.03 8.80
N LYS A 65 -16.05 -14.20 8.84
CA LYS A 65 -17.14 -14.24 7.84
C LYS A 65 -17.66 -12.85 7.50
N PRO A 66 -18.08 -12.61 6.25
CA PRO A 66 -18.75 -11.37 5.86
C PRO A 66 -20.04 -11.13 6.66
N GLY A 67 -20.22 -9.90 7.13
CA GLY A 67 -21.41 -9.47 7.89
C GLY A 67 -21.32 -9.66 9.40
N ASP A 68 -20.37 -10.45 9.91
CA ASP A 68 -20.12 -10.57 11.34
C ASP A 68 -19.40 -9.31 11.87
N ALA A 69 -19.61 -9.02 13.16
CA ALA A 69 -19.06 -7.82 13.79
C ALA A 69 -17.57 -7.96 14.09
N TRP A 70 -16.79 -6.94 13.72
CA TRP A 70 -15.37 -6.85 14.00
C TRP A 70 -15.14 -6.29 15.41
N GLN A 71 -14.28 -6.94 16.20
CA GLN A 71 -13.98 -6.49 17.55
C GLN A 71 -12.82 -5.51 17.54
N ARG A 72 -13.03 -4.31 18.11
CA ARG A 72 -12.05 -3.24 18.15
C ARG A 72 -11.22 -3.29 19.43
N HIS A 73 -9.90 -3.33 19.28
CA HIS A 73 -8.92 -3.28 20.38
C HIS A 73 -7.95 -2.11 20.19
N VAL A 74 -7.68 -1.36 21.26
CA VAL A 74 -6.68 -0.27 21.24
C VAL A 74 -5.33 -0.83 21.66
N MET A 75 -4.40 -0.93 20.71
CA MET A 75 -3.05 -1.46 20.94
C MET A 75 -2.17 -0.43 21.64
N ALA A 76 -2.21 0.82 21.17
CA ALA A 76 -1.44 1.93 21.74
C ALA A 76 -2.24 3.23 21.60
N GLN A 77 -1.96 4.21 22.46
CA GLN A 77 -2.64 5.50 22.43
C GLN A 77 -1.71 6.62 22.86
N ASP A 78 -1.93 7.83 22.33
CA ASP A 78 -1.28 9.08 22.75
C ASP A 78 0.25 8.99 22.71
N LEU A 79 0.80 8.28 21.71
CA LEU A 79 2.25 8.12 21.52
C LEU A 79 2.96 9.46 21.34
N THR A 80 2.27 10.44 20.75
CA THR A 80 2.73 11.83 20.59
C THR A 80 1.56 12.82 20.72
N PRO A 81 1.83 14.11 21.02
CA PRO A 81 0.81 15.15 20.98
C PRO A 81 0.20 15.39 19.59
N GLN A 82 0.91 15.05 18.52
CA GLN A 82 0.44 15.12 17.12
C GLN A 82 -0.15 13.77 16.67
N ASP A 83 -0.68 13.73 15.45
CA ASP A 83 -1.39 12.57 14.91
C ASP A 83 -0.45 11.40 14.56
N ASN A 84 -0.99 10.18 14.56
CA ASN A 84 -0.37 9.04 13.90
C ASN A 84 -0.53 9.14 12.37
N VAL A 85 0.36 8.50 11.60
CA VAL A 85 0.40 8.63 10.13
C VAL A 85 0.72 7.35 9.38
N CYS A 86 1.39 6.36 9.98
CA CYS A 86 1.61 5.09 9.28
C CYS A 86 1.77 3.92 10.24
N ILE A 87 1.60 2.72 9.69
CA ILE A 87 1.69 1.46 10.39
C ILE A 87 2.29 0.41 9.47
N ALA A 88 3.10 -0.48 10.01
CA ALA A 88 3.59 -1.69 9.36
C ALA A 88 3.29 -2.89 10.27
N ALA A 89 2.71 -3.94 9.70
CA ALA A 89 2.48 -5.21 10.37
C ALA A 89 3.04 -6.34 9.51
N ARG A 90 3.86 -7.22 10.10
CA ARG A 90 4.36 -8.43 9.44
C ARG A 90 4.90 -9.41 10.48
N ASP A 91 4.69 -10.71 10.29
CA ASP A 91 5.41 -11.74 11.03
C ASP A 91 6.88 -11.73 10.62
N ILE A 92 7.76 -11.26 11.50
CA ILE A 92 9.20 -11.15 11.24
C ILE A 92 10.04 -12.09 12.09
N ASP A 93 9.45 -12.79 13.07
CA ASP A 93 10.14 -13.79 13.89
C ASP A 93 9.65 -15.24 13.70
N GLY A 94 8.60 -15.43 12.91
CA GLY A 94 8.09 -16.72 12.44
C GLY A 94 7.16 -17.41 13.44
N ASP A 95 6.60 -16.69 14.42
CA ASP A 95 5.67 -17.25 15.40
C ASP A 95 4.21 -17.33 14.90
N GLY A 96 3.95 -16.87 13.67
CA GLY A 96 2.63 -16.84 13.05
C GLY A 96 1.82 -15.60 13.40
N LYS A 97 2.38 -14.64 14.14
CA LYS A 97 1.72 -13.38 14.50
C LYS A 97 2.51 -12.20 13.98
N VAL A 98 1.84 -11.09 13.73
CA VAL A 98 2.52 -9.90 13.23
C VAL A 98 3.21 -9.10 14.32
N GLU A 99 4.41 -8.62 14.00
CA GLU A 99 5.06 -7.51 14.69
C GLU A 99 4.57 -6.18 14.12
N VAL A 100 4.37 -5.20 15.01
CA VAL A 100 3.80 -3.90 14.64
C VAL A 100 4.78 -2.76 14.91
N ALA A 101 4.96 -1.91 13.90
CA ALA A 101 5.64 -0.63 14.04
C ALA A 101 4.74 0.50 13.54
N VAL A 102 4.87 1.68 14.12
CA VAL A 102 3.99 2.82 13.84
C VAL A 102 4.75 4.14 13.74
N GLY A 103 4.27 5.01 12.86
CA GLY A 103 4.74 6.37 12.67
C GLY A 103 3.75 7.36 13.27
N ALA A 104 4.26 8.33 14.03
CA ALA A 104 3.49 9.38 14.67
C ALA A 104 4.20 10.73 14.59
N GLY A 105 3.80 11.71 15.42
CA GLY A 105 4.41 13.03 15.41
C GLY A 105 4.12 13.81 14.13
N TRP A 106 2.97 13.57 13.47
CA TRP A 106 2.74 14.07 12.12
C TRP A 106 2.64 15.60 12.06
N ASN A 107 3.64 16.22 11.43
CA ASN A 107 3.64 17.63 11.08
C ASN A 107 4.47 17.86 9.81
N PRO A 108 3.85 17.81 8.61
CA PRO A 108 4.58 17.88 7.35
C PRO A 108 5.13 19.27 7.04
N SER A 109 4.66 20.33 7.70
CA SER A 109 5.16 21.70 7.49
C SER A 109 6.42 22.01 8.31
N GLU A 110 6.69 21.25 9.37
CA GLU A 110 7.91 21.40 10.17
C GLU A 110 9.04 20.56 9.58
N THR A 111 9.95 21.24 8.89
CA THR A 111 11.08 20.64 8.18
C THR A 111 12.41 21.28 8.57
N ASN A 112 12.45 22.14 9.58
CA ASN A 112 13.64 22.91 9.95
C ASN A 112 14.23 22.48 11.31
N ASP A 113 13.43 21.84 12.16
CA ASP A 113 13.85 21.31 13.47
C ASP A 113 13.74 19.78 13.49
N THR A 114 14.88 19.09 13.58
CA THR A 114 14.94 17.62 13.52
C THR A 114 14.31 16.92 14.72
N THR A 115 13.79 17.65 15.70
CA THR A 115 13.22 17.11 16.94
C THR A 115 11.71 17.24 17.03
N LYS A 116 11.06 17.97 16.11
CA LYS A 116 9.65 18.41 16.25
C LYS A 116 8.64 17.69 15.35
N SER A 117 9.09 16.97 14.33
CA SER A 117 8.21 16.29 13.37
C SER A 117 8.64 14.85 13.20
N GLY A 118 7.67 13.94 13.13
CA GLY A 118 7.92 12.51 13.02
C GLY A 118 8.23 11.84 14.36
N ALA A 119 7.87 10.57 14.43
CA ALA A 119 8.27 9.63 15.45
C ALA A 119 8.09 8.23 14.88
N VAL A 120 8.93 7.29 15.31
CA VAL A 120 8.82 5.87 14.96
C VAL A 120 8.79 5.09 16.26
N PHE A 121 7.85 4.15 16.37
CA PHE A 121 7.74 3.25 17.51
C PHE A 121 7.62 1.80 17.04
N TYR A 122 8.25 0.89 17.77
CA TYR A 122 7.93 -0.53 17.73
C TYR A 122 7.00 -0.86 18.89
N LEU A 123 5.97 -1.69 18.66
CA LEU A 123 5.03 -2.10 19.69
C LEU A 123 5.35 -3.52 20.16
N ILE A 124 5.70 -3.68 21.42
CA ILE A 124 5.96 -4.97 22.06
C ILE A 124 4.62 -5.57 22.47
N ARG A 125 4.32 -6.72 21.87
CA ARG A 125 3.15 -7.55 22.13
C ARG A 125 3.12 -8.07 23.58
N PRO A 126 2.02 -7.85 24.32
CA PRO A 126 1.77 -8.52 25.60
C PRO A 126 1.26 -9.97 25.40
N ASN A 127 1.24 -10.76 26.47
CA ASN A 127 0.73 -12.14 26.42
C ASN A 127 -0.75 -12.22 25.96
N ASP A 128 -1.59 -11.32 26.44
CA ASP A 128 -2.95 -11.11 25.94
C ASP A 128 -2.94 -9.94 24.96
N PRO A 129 -3.02 -10.19 23.63
CA PRO A 129 -2.87 -9.16 22.62
C PRO A 129 -3.98 -8.11 22.64
N THR A 130 -5.07 -8.32 23.38
CA THR A 130 -6.16 -7.35 23.56
C THR A 130 -5.81 -6.22 24.54
N GLN A 131 -4.76 -6.40 25.35
CA GLN A 131 -4.24 -5.37 26.25
C GLN A 131 -3.41 -4.33 25.49
N LYS A 132 -3.06 -3.22 26.14
CA LYS A 132 -2.15 -2.22 25.57
C LYS A 132 -0.74 -2.81 25.38
N TRP A 133 -0.16 -2.53 24.22
CA TRP A 133 1.18 -2.91 23.84
C TRP A 133 2.19 -1.85 24.32
N GLU A 134 3.34 -2.30 24.81
CA GLU A 134 4.41 -1.39 25.22
C GLU A 134 5.05 -0.77 23.97
N SER A 135 5.30 0.55 23.98
CA SER A 135 5.96 1.22 22.86
C SER A 135 7.43 1.47 23.12
N VAL A 136 8.28 1.09 22.17
CA VAL A 136 9.71 1.42 22.14
C VAL A 136 9.93 2.49 21.09
N ARG A 137 10.36 3.68 21.51
CA ARG A 137 10.67 4.78 20.59
C ARG A 137 11.99 4.51 19.87
N LEU A 138 11.97 4.60 18.55
CA LEU A 138 13.14 4.44 17.68
C LEU A 138 13.65 5.81 17.22
N HIS A 139 14.83 5.82 16.58
CA HIS A 139 15.27 6.98 15.81
C HIS A 139 14.22 7.31 14.74
N HIS A 140 14.07 8.59 14.43
CA HIS A 140 13.16 9.05 13.38
C HIS A 140 13.83 10.16 12.56
N GLU A 141 13.36 10.32 11.34
CA GLU A 141 13.59 11.51 10.54
C GLU A 141 12.32 12.38 10.55
N ILE A 142 12.52 13.67 10.31
CA ILE A 142 11.42 14.63 10.20
C ILE A 142 10.39 14.18 9.18
N THR A 143 9.11 14.47 9.43
CA THR A 143 8.02 14.13 8.52
C THR A 143 7.92 12.64 8.19
N THR A 144 8.25 11.75 9.13
CA THR A 144 7.96 10.30 9.03
C THR A 144 6.54 10.08 8.48
N HIS A 145 6.37 9.24 7.44
CA HIS A 145 5.12 9.24 6.66
C HIS A 145 4.64 7.86 6.16
N ARG A 146 5.54 6.94 5.79
CA ARG A 146 5.20 5.56 5.41
C ARG A 146 6.20 4.57 5.98
N MET A 147 5.77 3.34 6.22
CA MET A 147 6.65 2.26 6.62
C MET A 147 6.14 0.89 6.21
N ARG A 148 7.05 -0.06 5.96
CA ARG A 148 6.76 -1.48 5.67
C ARG A 148 7.98 -2.34 6.01
N TRP A 149 7.74 -3.61 6.32
CA TRP A 149 8.79 -4.60 6.59
C TRP A 149 9.30 -5.26 5.31
N ALA A 150 10.60 -5.11 5.01
CA ALA A 150 11.29 -5.75 3.89
C ALA A 150 12.15 -6.92 4.38
N ARG A 151 11.96 -8.11 3.82
CA ARG A 151 12.80 -9.28 4.05
C ARG A 151 14.12 -9.09 3.32
N ILE A 152 15.24 -9.07 4.03
CA ILE A 152 16.57 -8.84 3.44
C ILE A 152 17.44 -10.11 3.40
N ALA A 153 17.07 -11.13 4.18
CA ALA A 153 17.61 -12.49 4.15
C ALA A 153 16.60 -13.44 4.85
N PRO A 154 16.78 -14.77 4.80
CA PRO A 154 15.95 -15.69 5.59
C PRO A 154 15.94 -15.26 7.07
N ASN A 155 14.74 -15.07 7.63
CA ASN A 155 14.51 -14.63 9.01
C ASN A 155 15.18 -13.29 9.39
N ARG A 156 15.50 -12.44 8.41
CA ARG A 156 16.00 -11.08 8.66
C ARG A 156 15.18 -10.07 7.87
N TYR A 157 14.75 -9.04 8.58
CA TYR A 157 13.89 -7.99 8.06
C TYR A 157 14.42 -6.61 8.43
N GLN A 158 14.19 -5.65 7.56
CA GLN A 158 14.33 -4.23 7.85
C GLN A 158 12.95 -3.57 7.84
N LEU A 159 12.63 -2.79 8.86
CA LEU A 159 11.56 -1.81 8.79
C LEU A 159 12.05 -0.68 7.90
N ILE A 160 11.50 -0.53 6.71
CA ILE A 160 11.81 0.61 5.83
C ILE A 160 10.89 1.74 6.23
N VAL A 161 11.45 2.88 6.65
CA VAL A 161 10.70 4.10 6.98
C VAL A 161 11.02 5.17 5.94
N VAL A 162 9.96 5.65 5.29
CA VAL A 162 9.98 6.67 4.24
C VAL A 162 9.29 7.93 4.77
N PRO A 163 10.04 9.00 5.09
CA PRO A 163 9.47 10.31 5.39
C PRO A 163 8.87 11.01 4.16
N LEU A 164 8.14 12.11 4.34
CA LEU A 164 7.56 12.88 3.23
C LEU A 164 8.54 13.92 2.66
N HIS A 165 9.23 14.63 3.54
CA HIS A 165 10.07 15.78 3.22
C HIS A 165 11.42 15.69 3.93
N GLY A 166 12.47 16.15 3.25
CA GLY A 166 13.78 16.33 3.85
C GLY A 166 13.95 17.71 4.50
N LEU A 167 15.11 17.91 5.11
CA LEU A 167 15.42 19.11 5.89
C LEU A 167 15.41 20.36 5.01
N GLY A 168 14.77 21.42 5.51
CA GLY A 168 14.65 22.70 4.84
C GLY A 168 13.69 22.69 3.65
N ASN A 169 12.83 21.67 3.54
CA ASN A 169 11.89 21.56 2.43
C ASN A 169 10.98 22.79 2.32
N LYS A 170 10.95 23.38 1.12
CA LYS A 170 10.01 24.42 0.69
C LYS A 170 9.52 24.06 -0.70
N ASN A 171 8.24 23.71 -0.81
CA ASN A 171 7.60 23.33 -2.09
C ASN A 171 8.33 22.21 -2.85
N GLY A 172 8.83 21.20 -2.13
CA GLY A 172 9.55 20.07 -2.72
C GLY A 172 11.00 20.35 -3.09
N GLU A 173 11.57 21.47 -2.63
CA GLU A 173 12.99 21.82 -2.76
C GLU A 173 13.65 21.83 -1.38
N GLY A 174 14.86 21.27 -1.25
CA GLY A 174 15.57 21.20 0.02
C GLY A 174 16.63 20.10 0.01
N LYS A 175 16.95 19.54 1.18
CA LYS A 175 17.68 18.26 1.22
C LYS A 175 16.74 17.13 0.83
N GLY A 176 17.28 16.11 0.17
CA GLY A 176 16.54 14.87 -0.09
C GLY A 176 16.13 14.17 1.20
N VAL A 177 15.05 13.40 1.10
CA VAL A 177 14.47 12.62 2.19
C VAL A 177 15.43 11.50 2.59
N LYS A 178 15.85 11.43 3.85
CA LYS A 178 16.62 10.29 4.35
C LYS A 178 15.70 9.12 4.65
N ILE A 179 15.90 8.03 3.92
CA ILE A 179 15.14 6.79 4.09
C ILE A 179 16.04 5.79 4.81
N PHE A 180 15.53 5.18 5.88
CA PHE A 180 16.29 4.23 6.69
C PHE A 180 15.61 2.87 6.76
N GLY A 181 16.43 1.81 6.74
CA GLY A 181 16.05 0.46 7.12
C GLY A 181 16.51 0.19 8.55
N TYR A 182 15.59 -0.23 9.42
CA TYR A 182 15.86 -0.52 10.83
C TYR A 182 15.78 -2.03 11.08
N GLU A 183 16.79 -2.60 11.73
CA GLU A 183 16.78 -4.03 12.10
C GLU A 183 16.52 -4.21 13.59
N LYS A 184 15.50 -5.02 13.90
CA LYS A 184 15.09 -5.35 15.26
C LYS A 184 16.17 -6.21 15.94
N PRO A 185 16.77 -5.78 17.06
CA PRO A 185 17.61 -6.63 17.90
C PRO A 185 16.76 -7.68 18.62
N LYS A 186 17.39 -8.74 19.15
CA LYS A 186 16.68 -9.82 19.84
C LYS A 186 15.78 -9.31 20.97
N ASP A 187 16.29 -8.41 21.80
CA ASP A 187 15.47 -7.62 22.72
C ASP A 187 15.14 -6.28 22.05
N PRO A 188 13.88 -6.03 21.66
CA PRO A 188 13.49 -4.83 20.92
C PRO A 188 13.73 -3.53 21.68
N ARG A 189 14.03 -3.57 22.99
CA ARG A 189 14.37 -2.40 23.81
C ARG A 189 15.80 -1.91 23.61
N ASN A 190 16.68 -2.75 23.07
CA ASN A 190 18.04 -2.34 22.74
C ASN A 190 18.06 -1.43 21.50
N PRO A 191 19.11 -0.62 21.30
CA PRO A 191 19.25 0.20 20.10
C PRO A 191 19.19 -0.64 18.81
N TRP A 192 18.38 -0.18 17.85
CA TRP A 192 18.24 -0.84 16.55
C TRP A 192 19.34 -0.37 15.60
N SER A 193 19.94 -1.29 14.85
CA SER A 193 20.87 -0.91 13.79
C SER A 193 20.10 -0.30 12.63
N MET A 194 20.67 0.75 12.03
CA MET A 194 20.08 1.45 10.89
C MET A 194 21.01 1.42 9.68
N GLN A 195 20.42 1.32 8.50
CA GLN A 195 21.11 1.50 7.23
C GLN A 195 20.40 2.58 6.41
N LEU A 196 21.16 3.56 5.91
CA LEU A 196 20.65 4.52 4.94
C LEU A 196 20.31 3.76 3.64
N VAL A 197 19.04 3.83 3.25
CA VAL A 197 18.51 3.25 2.02
C VAL A 197 18.76 4.20 0.85
N ASP A 198 18.37 5.46 1.01
CA ASP A 198 18.54 6.51 0.01
C ASP A 198 18.40 7.90 0.66
N SER A 199 18.91 8.94 -0.02
CA SER A 199 18.71 10.33 0.38
C SER A 199 18.58 11.31 -0.79
N THR A 200 18.20 10.84 -1.98
CA THR A 200 18.25 11.66 -3.21
C THR A 200 16.87 12.08 -3.72
N MET A 201 15.79 11.67 -3.06
CA MET A 201 14.39 11.91 -3.48
C MET A 201 13.73 13.03 -2.68
N HIS A 202 12.70 13.65 -3.25
CA HIS A 202 11.85 14.62 -2.57
C HIS A 202 10.38 14.24 -2.65
N MET A 203 9.58 14.68 -1.67
CA MET A 203 8.12 14.43 -1.64
C MET A 203 7.78 12.94 -1.81
N THR A 204 8.46 12.08 -1.07
CA THR A 204 8.24 10.64 -1.12
C THR A 204 6.94 10.29 -0.39
N HIS A 205 5.95 9.77 -1.10
CA HIS A 205 4.59 9.66 -0.56
C HIS A 205 4.14 8.21 -0.32
N ASN A 206 4.51 7.28 -1.20
CA ASN A 206 4.32 5.85 -0.96
C ASN A 206 5.42 5.04 -1.63
N PHE A 207 5.49 3.77 -1.27
CA PHE A 207 6.44 2.82 -1.82
C PHE A 207 5.83 1.42 -1.84
N GLU A 208 6.55 0.48 -2.44
CA GLU A 208 6.21 -0.93 -2.46
C GLU A 208 7.46 -1.78 -2.32
N ILE A 209 7.31 -2.99 -1.79
CA ILE A 209 8.39 -3.97 -1.62
C ILE A 209 8.11 -5.15 -2.54
N TRP A 210 9.12 -5.58 -3.30
CA TRP A 210 9.06 -6.74 -4.19
C TRP A 210 10.00 -7.82 -3.67
N GLU A 211 9.45 -8.99 -3.34
CA GLU A 211 10.19 -10.10 -2.69
C GLU A 211 10.05 -11.45 -3.41
N ASP A 212 9.48 -11.42 -4.60
CA ASP A 212 9.25 -12.56 -5.50
C ASP A 212 10.45 -12.87 -6.41
N GLY A 213 11.43 -11.97 -6.46
CA GLY A 213 12.68 -12.14 -7.22
C GLY A 213 13.82 -12.75 -6.40
N ALA A 214 14.98 -12.87 -7.03
CA ALA A 214 16.22 -13.28 -6.35
C ALA A 214 16.69 -12.28 -5.29
N GLU A 215 16.26 -11.03 -5.40
CA GLU A 215 16.65 -9.92 -4.55
C GLU A 215 15.39 -9.17 -4.14
N THR A 216 15.36 -8.73 -2.89
CA THR A 216 14.32 -7.81 -2.43
C THR A 216 14.54 -6.45 -3.05
N GLN A 217 13.48 -5.87 -3.61
CA GLN A 217 13.51 -4.54 -4.20
C GLN A 217 12.49 -3.61 -3.54
N LEU A 218 12.76 -2.31 -3.63
CA LEU A 218 11.85 -1.24 -3.27
C LEU A 218 11.57 -0.42 -4.52
N LEU A 219 10.31 -0.08 -4.76
CA LEU A 219 9.91 1.00 -5.66
C LEU A 219 9.35 2.14 -4.81
N ILE A 220 9.99 3.30 -4.83
CA ILE A 220 9.61 4.46 -4.02
C ILE A 220 9.11 5.56 -4.96
N GLY A 221 7.86 5.98 -4.79
CA GLY A 221 7.27 7.11 -5.49
C GLY A 221 7.73 8.43 -4.86
N SER A 222 8.18 9.36 -5.70
CA SER A 222 8.73 10.66 -5.30
C SER A 222 8.39 11.74 -6.33
N LYS A 223 8.74 12.99 -6.06
CA LYS A 223 8.65 14.11 -7.01
C LYS A 223 9.42 13.83 -8.30
N GLU A 224 10.55 13.14 -8.22
CA GLU A 224 11.40 12.82 -9.37
C GLU A 224 10.84 11.66 -10.23
N GLY A 225 9.86 10.92 -9.72
CA GLY A 225 9.31 9.70 -10.32
C GLY A 225 9.46 8.50 -9.37
N GLY A 226 9.41 7.29 -9.93
CA GLY A 226 9.59 6.05 -9.20
C GLY A 226 11.06 5.61 -9.18
N LYS A 227 11.68 5.53 -8.00
CA LYS A 227 13.05 5.02 -7.85
C LYS A 227 13.05 3.58 -7.39
N ASN A 228 13.73 2.72 -8.15
CA ASN A 228 13.95 1.33 -7.75
C ASN A 228 15.29 1.15 -7.05
N LEU A 229 15.29 0.37 -5.96
CA LEU A 229 16.49 -0.07 -5.26
C LEU A 229 16.42 -1.59 -5.01
N ALA A 230 17.55 -2.27 -5.08
CA ALA A 230 17.67 -3.69 -4.72
C ALA A 230 18.60 -3.85 -3.51
N PHE A 231 18.26 -4.78 -2.62
CA PHE A 231 19.16 -5.18 -1.53
C PHE A 231 20.18 -6.20 -2.04
N ARG A 232 21.45 -5.79 -2.13
CA ARG A 232 22.56 -6.58 -2.68
C ARG A 232 23.80 -6.43 -1.81
N ASN A 233 24.49 -7.53 -1.53
CA ASN A 233 25.75 -7.53 -0.77
C ASN A 233 25.64 -6.73 0.55
N GLY A 234 24.51 -6.89 1.25
CA GLY A 234 24.26 -6.24 2.53
C GLY A 234 23.90 -4.75 2.47
N LYS A 235 23.57 -4.18 1.30
CA LYS A 235 23.18 -2.77 1.15
C LYS A 235 22.10 -2.56 0.08
N TRP A 236 21.31 -1.50 0.24
CA TRP A 236 20.42 -1.01 -0.81
C TRP A 236 21.22 -0.31 -1.90
N THR A 237 20.99 -0.69 -3.16
CA THR A 237 21.66 -0.12 -4.34
C THR A 237 20.61 0.28 -5.36
N PRO A 238 20.66 1.51 -5.91
CA PRO A 238 19.76 1.92 -6.98
C PRO A 238 19.84 0.99 -8.19
N ILE A 239 18.70 0.80 -8.85
CA ILE A 239 18.62 0.23 -10.19
C ILE A 239 18.56 1.44 -11.12
N ASP A 240 19.49 1.53 -12.09
CA ASP A 240 19.92 2.76 -12.79
C ASP A 240 18.85 3.63 -13.48
N ARG A 241 17.55 3.29 -13.41
CA ARG A 241 16.51 3.97 -14.17
C ARG A 241 15.27 4.25 -13.33
N TRP A 242 14.83 5.49 -13.45
CA TRP A 242 13.59 6.00 -12.89
C TRP A 242 12.42 5.57 -13.74
N ILE A 243 11.33 5.17 -13.09
CA ILE A 243 10.03 5.00 -13.74
C ILE A 243 9.36 6.37 -13.76
N GLY A 244 8.83 6.80 -14.91
CA GLY A 244 8.12 8.08 -15.03
C GLY A 244 8.95 9.30 -14.60
N ALA A 245 10.22 9.34 -14.99
CA ALA A 245 11.15 10.42 -14.61
C ALA A 245 10.54 11.82 -14.88
N GLY A 246 10.41 12.63 -13.84
CA GLY A 246 9.87 13.98 -13.89
C GLY A 246 8.34 14.10 -13.77
N ASN A 247 7.58 13.00 -13.77
CA ASN A 247 6.11 13.07 -13.65
C ASN A 247 5.64 13.21 -12.20
N GLY A 248 6.47 12.82 -11.23
CA GLY A 248 6.09 12.72 -9.82
C GLY A 248 5.12 11.57 -9.55
N MET A 249 5.34 10.81 -8.50
CA MET A 249 4.49 9.66 -8.13
C MET A 249 4.08 9.74 -6.66
N GLY A 250 2.77 9.78 -6.43
CA GLY A 250 2.18 9.78 -5.08
C GLY A 250 1.96 8.37 -4.54
N GLU A 251 1.34 7.54 -5.37
CA GLU A 251 1.05 6.14 -5.07
C GLU A 251 1.71 5.26 -6.10
N VAL A 252 2.22 4.10 -5.69
CA VAL A 252 2.86 3.12 -6.58
C VAL A 252 2.50 1.70 -6.14
N ARG A 253 2.10 0.86 -7.11
CA ARG A 253 1.86 -0.58 -6.93
C ARG A 253 2.26 -1.35 -8.17
N ARG A 254 2.71 -2.58 -7.99
CA ARG A 254 3.05 -3.50 -9.07
C ARG A 254 1.90 -4.48 -9.24
N GLY A 255 1.49 -4.66 -10.48
CA GLY A 255 0.60 -5.74 -10.89
C GLY A 255 1.24 -6.58 -11.99
N PHE A 256 0.55 -7.64 -12.39
CA PHE A 256 1.03 -8.61 -13.36
C PHE A 256 0.00 -8.90 -14.45
N GLN A 257 0.47 -9.00 -15.69
CA GLN A 257 -0.24 -9.64 -16.79
C GLN A 257 0.13 -11.12 -16.83
N GLY A 258 -0.89 -12.00 -16.83
CA GLY A 258 -0.66 -13.45 -16.90
C GLY A 258 0.13 -14.01 -15.70
N GLY A 259 0.10 -13.30 -14.55
CA GLY A 259 0.91 -13.61 -13.37
C GLY A 259 2.44 -13.55 -13.58
N LYS A 260 2.91 -12.97 -14.69
CA LYS A 260 4.33 -13.09 -15.11
C LYS A 260 4.94 -11.80 -15.59
N VAL A 261 4.20 -10.99 -16.36
CA VAL A 261 4.74 -9.76 -16.96
C VAL A 261 4.33 -8.58 -16.07
N PRO A 262 5.26 -7.95 -15.34
CA PRO A 262 4.89 -6.91 -14.40
C PRO A 262 4.56 -5.59 -15.11
N PHE A 263 3.66 -4.82 -14.51
CA PHE A 263 3.43 -3.40 -14.77
C PHE A 263 3.45 -2.64 -13.45
N VAL A 264 3.62 -1.32 -13.51
CA VAL A 264 3.51 -0.43 -12.34
C VAL A 264 2.32 0.49 -12.55
N ALA A 265 1.38 0.46 -11.63
CA ALA A 265 0.33 1.47 -11.53
C ALA A 265 0.82 2.61 -10.63
N ALA A 266 0.46 3.85 -10.97
CA ALA A 266 0.77 5.00 -10.15
C ALA A 266 -0.36 6.05 -10.13
N VAL A 267 -0.46 6.78 -9.02
CA VAL A 267 -1.19 8.05 -8.96
C VAL A 267 -0.20 9.18 -9.12
N GLU A 268 -0.44 10.06 -10.11
CA GLU A 268 0.50 11.12 -10.49
C GLU A 268 -0.14 12.51 -10.48
N PRO A 269 0.56 13.54 -9.95
CA PRO A 269 1.68 13.44 -8.98
C PRO A 269 1.17 13.04 -7.59
N MET A 270 1.92 13.34 -6.52
CA MET A 270 1.43 13.23 -5.13
C MET A 270 0.09 13.97 -4.95
N HIS A 271 -0.92 13.26 -4.43
CA HIS A 271 -2.30 13.75 -4.34
C HIS A 271 -2.86 14.23 -5.70
N GLY A 272 -2.39 13.61 -6.78
CA GLY A 272 -2.72 14.01 -8.13
C GLY A 272 -4.11 13.57 -8.58
N ASN A 273 -4.38 13.84 -9.85
CA ASN A 273 -5.64 13.52 -10.50
C ASN A 273 -5.53 12.35 -11.50
N LYS A 274 -4.31 11.87 -11.79
CA LYS A 274 -4.09 10.85 -12.80
C LYS A 274 -3.91 9.48 -12.19
N LEU A 275 -4.58 8.49 -12.77
CA LEU A 275 -4.17 7.09 -12.67
C LEU A 275 -3.40 6.73 -13.95
N VAL A 276 -2.19 6.23 -13.80
CA VAL A 276 -1.35 5.82 -14.93
C VAL A 276 -0.83 4.40 -14.73
N VAL A 277 -0.53 3.73 -15.83
CA VAL A 277 0.16 2.44 -15.85
C VAL A 277 1.42 2.56 -16.69
N TYR A 278 2.53 2.08 -16.14
CA TYR A 278 3.77 1.86 -16.82
C TYR A 278 3.95 0.38 -17.13
N LYS A 279 4.05 0.07 -18.42
CA LYS A 279 4.29 -1.26 -18.95
C LYS A 279 5.72 -1.40 -19.43
N ASN A 280 6.18 -2.64 -19.53
CA ASN A 280 7.46 -2.91 -20.17
C ASN A 280 7.45 -2.41 -21.61
N GLY A 281 8.54 -1.73 -21.96
CA GLY A 281 8.83 -1.26 -23.31
C GLY A 281 10.27 -1.59 -23.67
N PRO A 282 10.58 -1.77 -24.96
CA PRO A 282 11.94 -2.03 -25.39
C PRO A 282 12.84 -0.82 -25.10
N ILE A 283 14.06 -1.07 -24.64
CA ILE A 283 15.16 -0.11 -24.74
C ILE A 283 15.69 -0.20 -26.17
N ALA A 284 15.93 0.93 -26.85
CA ALA A 284 16.52 0.96 -28.19
C ALA A 284 17.80 0.09 -28.30
N ASP A 285 18.55 0.00 -27.21
CA ASP A 285 19.84 -0.66 -27.06
C ASP A 285 19.79 -1.95 -26.20
N ALA A 286 18.62 -2.31 -25.62
CA ALA A 286 18.45 -3.54 -24.83
C ALA A 286 16.95 -3.96 -24.73
N PRO A 287 16.36 -4.50 -25.80
CA PRO A 287 14.92 -4.75 -25.92
C PRO A 287 14.36 -5.80 -24.95
N ASN A 288 15.21 -6.59 -24.27
CA ASN A 288 14.81 -7.67 -23.36
C ASN A 288 14.76 -7.27 -21.88
N LYS A 289 14.94 -5.99 -21.53
CA LYS A 289 14.87 -5.52 -20.14
C LYS A 289 13.49 -4.95 -19.80
N LEU A 290 12.96 -5.33 -18.64
CA LEU A 290 11.77 -4.72 -18.04
C LEU A 290 12.13 -3.28 -17.64
N MET A 291 11.37 -2.31 -18.14
CA MET A 291 11.76 -0.90 -18.05
C MET A 291 10.63 0.04 -17.70
N TYR A 292 9.39 -0.43 -17.68
CA TYR A 292 8.26 0.46 -17.38
C TYR A 292 8.26 1.72 -18.27
N GLY A 293 8.75 1.60 -19.52
CA GLY A 293 9.00 2.74 -20.41
C GLY A 293 7.82 3.14 -21.28
N VAL A 294 6.76 2.33 -21.30
CA VAL A 294 5.50 2.66 -21.99
C VAL A 294 4.49 3.12 -20.95
N GLN A 295 4.19 4.42 -20.95
CA GLN A 295 3.17 5.00 -20.08
C GLN A 295 1.81 5.00 -20.77
N GLN A 296 0.76 4.72 -20.01
CA GLN A 296 -0.63 4.86 -20.42
C GLN A 296 -1.43 5.51 -19.29
N THR A 297 -2.05 6.66 -19.54
CA THR A 297 -3.01 7.26 -18.61
C THR A 297 -4.34 6.53 -18.71
N LEU A 298 -4.85 6.05 -17.56
CA LEU A 298 -6.14 5.36 -17.47
C LEU A 298 -7.28 6.30 -17.08
N SER A 299 -6.99 7.31 -16.25
CA SER A 299 -7.95 8.33 -15.84
C SER A 299 -7.22 9.61 -15.47
N GLU A 300 -7.89 10.76 -15.63
CA GLU A 300 -7.46 12.08 -15.14
C GLU A 300 -8.51 12.70 -14.21
N GLN A 301 -9.43 11.88 -13.70
CA GLN A 301 -10.62 12.31 -12.97
C GLN A 301 -10.50 12.21 -11.45
N LEU A 302 -9.35 11.78 -10.91
CA LEU A 302 -9.19 11.68 -9.46
C LEU A 302 -9.13 13.08 -8.86
N ASN A 303 -9.58 13.25 -7.61
CA ASN A 303 -9.35 14.47 -6.85
C ASN A 303 -8.66 14.11 -5.53
N GLN A 304 -7.36 14.39 -5.48
CA GLN A 304 -6.48 13.91 -4.42
C GLN A 304 -6.47 12.37 -4.34
N GLY A 305 -6.07 11.72 -5.44
CA GLY A 305 -5.81 10.29 -5.45
C GLY A 305 -4.76 9.94 -4.39
N HIS A 306 -5.05 8.93 -3.56
CA HIS A 306 -4.25 8.67 -2.36
C HIS A 306 -4.19 7.17 -1.99
N ALA A 307 -4.91 6.32 -2.70
CA ALA A 307 -4.93 4.90 -2.38
C ALA A 307 -4.89 4.06 -3.65
N LEU A 308 -4.10 3.00 -3.63
CA LEU A 308 -3.84 2.15 -4.78
C LEU A 308 -3.55 0.70 -4.33
N ALA A 309 -4.18 -0.25 -5.00
CA ALA A 309 -3.90 -1.69 -4.88
C ALA A 309 -3.94 -2.35 -6.26
N CYS A 310 -3.14 -3.40 -6.44
CA CYS A 310 -3.16 -4.25 -7.63
C CYS A 310 -3.37 -5.70 -7.18
N GLY A 311 -4.14 -6.46 -7.95
CA GLY A 311 -4.37 -7.87 -7.68
C GLY A 311 -5.38 -8.48 -8.64
N ASP A 312 -5.42 -9.81 -8.71
CA ASP A 312 -6.36 -10.56 -9.54
C ASP A 312 -7.69 -10.78 -8.79
N PHE A 313 -8.38 -9.68 -8.48
CA PHE A 313 -9.65 -9.66 -7.77
C PHE A 313 -10.72 -10.51 -8.48
N LEU A 314 -10.71 -10.50 -9.81
CA LEU A 314 -11.70 -11.18 -10.63
C LEU A 314 -11.26 -12.57 -11.12
N LYS A 315 -10.09 -13.08 -10.68
CA LYS A 315 -9.48 -14.35 -11.14
C LYS A 315 -9.39 -14.47 -12.67
N LEU A 316 -9.09 -13.37 -13.35
CA LEU A 316 -8.92 -13.31 -14.79
C LEU A 316 -7.52 -13.75 -15.24
N GLY A 317 -6.59 -13.96 -14.30
CA GLY A 317 -5.19 -14.31 -14.55
C GLY A 317 -4.32 -13.09 -14.86
N TYR A 318 -4.84 -11.88 -14.67
CA TYR A 318 -4.12 -10.62 -14.81
C TYR A 318 -4.68 -9.62 -13.81
N ASP A 319 -3.82 -8.81 -13.22
CA ASP A 319 -4.23 -7.94 -12.12
C ASP A 319 -5.09 -6.77 -12.59
N GLN A 320 -6.15 -6.49 -11.85
CA GLN A 320 -6.88 -5.23 -11.92
C GLN A 320 -6.22 -4.19 -11.00
N ILE A 321 -6.60 -2.93 -11.18
CA ILE A 321 -6.14 -1.82 -10.34
C ILE A 321 -7.32 -1.25 -9.56
N ALA A 322 -7.26 -1.32 -8.24
CA ALA A 322 -8.17 -0.58 -7.37
C ALA A 322 -7.54 0.77 -7.01
N VAL A 323 -8.26 1.86 -7.23
CA VAL A 323 -7.80 3.23 -6.91
C VAL A 323 -8.86 3.97 -6.12
N GLY A 324 -8.42 4.74 -5.11
CA GLY A 324 -9.27 5.58 -4.28
C GLY A 324 -8.75 7.01 -4.19
N TRP A 325 -9.68 7.96 -3.99
CA TRP A 325 -9.35 9.38 -3.85
C TRP A 325 -10.19 10.06 -2.76
N ARG A 326 -9.69 11.20 -2.26
CA ARG A 326 -10.15 11.78 -0.99
C ARG A 326 -11.29 12.77 -1.11
N ASN A 327 -11.43 13.44 -2.25
CA ASN A 327 -12.42 14.50 -2.44
C ASN A 327 -13.39 14.19 -3.59
N PRO A 328 -14.64 14.68 -3.56
CA PRO A 328 -15.49 14.64 -4.74
C PRO A 328 -14.80 15.23 -5.98
N ASN A 329 -14.79 14.49 -7.08
CA ASN A 329 -14.23 14.94 -8.35
C ASN A 329 -15.18 15.90 -9.08
N ALA A 330 -14.87 16.26 -10.33
CA ALA A 330 -15.72 17.14 -11.15
C ALA A 330 -17.15 16.60 -11.35
N GLU A 331 -17.32 15.27 -11.34
CA GLU A 331 -18.60 14.58 -11.41
C GLU A 331 -19.26 14.39 -10.04
N LYS A 332 -18.68 14.98 -8.98
CA LYS A 332 -19.11 14.87 -7.58
C LYS A 332 -19.04 13.44 -7.05
N LYS A 333 -18.19 12.59 -7.63
CA LYS A 333 -17.94 11.23 -7.19
C LYS A 333 -16.71 11.15 -6.31
N VAL A 334 -16.79 10.32 -5.28
CA VAL A 334 -15.69 9.96 -4.38
C VAL A 334 -15.88 8.50 -3.99
N GLY A 335 -14.78 7.76 -3.88
CA GLY A 335 -14.84 6.33 -3.55
C GLY A 335 -13.67 5.56 -4.14
N VAL A 336 -13.90 4.26 -4.28
CA VAL A 336 -12.97 3.32 -4.90
C VAL A 336 -13.49 2.94 -6.30
N ARG A 337 -12.59 2.82 -7.25
CA ARG A 337 -12.85 2.32 -8.60
C ARG A 337 -11.93 1.15 -8.91
N LEU A 338 -12.46 0.18 -9.64
CA LEU A 338 -11.70 -0.93 -10.19
C LEU A 338 -11.51 -0.71 -11.69
N PHE A 339 -10.25 -0.68 -12.12
CA PHE A 339 -9.88 -0.64 -13.53
C PHE A 339 -9.55 -2.06 -13.96
N VAL A 340 -10.40 -2.62 -14.83
CA VAL A 340 -10.28 -3.99 -15.34
C VAL A 340 -9.63 -3.96 -16.72
N PRO A 341 -8.44 -4.53 -16.91
CA PRO A 341 -7.80 -4.53 -18.21
C PRO A 341 -8.39 -5.61 -19.12
N ASP A 342 -8.15 -5.46 -20.42
CA ASP A 342 -8.18 -6.60 -21.32
C ASP A 342 -6.93 -7.48 -21.12
N LYS A 343 -6.95 -8.70 -21.70
CA LYS A 343 -5.83 -9.65 -21.59
C LYS A 343 -4.48 -9.08 -22.08
N THR A 344 -4.49 -8.02 -22.89
CA THR A 344 -3.28 -7.41 -23.47
C THR A 344 -2.79 -6.18 -22.69
N LEU A 345 -3.50 -5.76 -21.63
CA LEU A 345 -3.30 -4.50 -20.90
C LEU A 345 -3.32 -3.25 -21.79
N GLN A 346 -3.98 -3.31 -22.95
CA GLN A 346 -4.07 -2.18 -23.88
C GLN A 346 -5.30 -1.34 -23.59
N THR A 347 -6.41 -1.97 -23.23
CA THR A 347 -7.64 -1.27 -22.86
C THR A 347 -8.01 -1.60 -21.44
N TRP A 348 -8.62 -0.63 -20.77
CA TRP A 348 -9.04 -0.73 -19.37
C TRP A 348 -10.46 -0.21 -19.26
N LYS A 349 -11.28 -0.92 -18.50
CA LYS A 349 -12.66 -0.54 -18.20
C LYS A 349 -12.74 -0.13 -16.73
N GLU A 350 -13.16 1.10 -16.48
CA GLU A 350 -13.48 1.55 -15.12
C GLU A 350 -14.82 0.96 -14.66
N GLN A 351 -14.87 0.51 -13.41
CA GLN A 351 -16.07 0.04 -12.74
C GLN A 351 -16.11 0.59 -11.31
N SER A 352 -17.29 1.02 -10.86
CA SER A 352 -17.50 1.29 -9.43
C SER A 352 -17.67 -0.03 -8.67
N LEU A 353 -17.15 -0.06 -7.43
CA LEU A 353 -17.37 -1.17 -6.51
C LEU A 353 -18.73 -1.00 -5.82
N ASP A 354 -18.90 0.09 -5.08
CA ASP A 354 -20.15 0.47 -4.43
C ASP A 354 -20.14 1.98 -4.15
N ASP A 355 -21.08 2.72 -4.75
CA ASP A 355 -21.26 4.17 -4.58
C ASP A 355 -22.30 4.50 -3.48
N SER A 356 -22.88 3.50 -2.80
CA SER A 356 -23.93 3.70 -1.78
C SER A 356 -23.44 4.43 -0.53
N VAL A 357 -22.14 4.35 -0.25
CA VAL A 357 -21.48 5.07 0.85
C VAL A 357 -20.35 5.90 0.26
N MET A 358 -20.27 7.18 0.66
CA MET A 358 -19.11 8.01 0.33
C MET A 358 -17.88 7.47 1.06
N MET A 359 -16.82 7.18 0.30
CA MET A 359 -15.53 6.72 0.83
C MET A 359 -14.44 7.69 0.37
N ALA A 360 -14.09 8.63 1.25
CA ALA A 360 -13.00 9.60 1.03
C ALA A 360 -11.65 8.93 1.28
N THR A 361 -11.27 8.05 0.35
CA THR A 361 -10.24 7.02 0.52
C THR A 361 -8.86 7.60 0.81
N GLU A 362 -8.36 7.37 2.03
CA GLU A 362 -7.01 7.72 2.46
C GLU A 362 -6.04 6.54 2.25
N ASP A 363 -6.43 5.30 2.51
CA ASP A 363 -5.57 4.13 2.23
C ASP A 363 -6.38 2.94 1.71
N LEU A 364 -5.71 2.04 1.00
CA LEU A 364 -6.28 0.80 0.46
C LEU A 364 -5.34 -0.36 0.68
N GLN A 365 -5.89 -1.47 1.16
CA GLN A 365 -5.23 -2.78 1.24
C GLN A 365 -6.10 -3.82 0.53
N ALA A 366 -5.45 -4.89 0.06
CA ALA A 366 -6.13 -6.05 -0.51
C ALA A 366 -5.67 -7.31 0.24
N ALA A 367 -6.63 -8.14 0.64
CA ALA A 367 -6.39 -9.40 1.34
C ALA A 367 -7.61 -10.31 1.22
N ASP A 368 -7.38 -11.63 1.30
CA ASP A 368 -8.44 -12.63 1.45
C ASP A 368 -8.85 -12.68 2.92
N LEU A 369 -9.92 -11.96 3.31
CA LEU A 369 -10.29 -11.80 4.72
C LEU A 369 -11.15 -12.95 5.25
N ASP A 370 -11.89 -13.65 4.39
CA ASP A 370 -12.75 -14.77 4.81
C ASP A 370 -12.24 -16.16 4.38
N GLY A 371 -11.12 -16.20 3.67
CA GLY A 371 -10.43 -17.43 3.29
C GLY A 371 -11.07 -18.15 2.10
N ASP A 372 -11.87 -17.46 1.30
CA ASP A 372 -12.53 -18.03 0.12
C ASP A 372 -11.60 -18.10 -1.12
N GLY A 373 -10.40 -17.50 -0.99
CA GLY A 373 -9.34 -17.53 -1.98
C GLY A 373 -9.37 -16.39 -2.98
N ASP A 374 -10.33 -15.47 -2.93
CA ASP A 374 -10.28 -14.22 -3.66
C ASP A 374 -9.77 -13.04 -2.80
N LEU A 375 -9.59 -11.87 -3.41
CA LEU A 375 -9.10 -10.70 -2.69
C LEU A 375 -10.26 -9.76 -2.40
N ASP A 376 -10.41 -9.40 -1.13
CA ASP A 376 -11.23 -8.29 -0.67
C ASP A 376 -10.45 -6.98 -0.73
N LEU A 377 -11.17 -5.86 -0.62
CA LEU A 377 -10.59 -4.53 -0.49
C LEU A 377 -10.95 -3.90 0.84
N ILE A 378 -9.95 -3.37 1.53
CA ILE A 378 -10.09 -2.66 2.80
C ILE A 378 -9.72 -1.21 2.57
N ALA A 379 -10.62 -0.29 2.93
CA ALA A 379 -10.45 1.14 2.74
C ALA A 379 -10.59 1.90 4.06
N SER A 380 -9.69 2.85 4.30
CA SER A 380 -9.85 3.87 5.34
C SER A 380 -10.23 5.19 4.71
N GLY A 381 -11.18 5.90 5.32
CA GLY A 381 -11.69 7.17 4.82
C GLY A 381 -11.48 8.27 5.84
N ARG A 382 -10.62 9.25 5.49
CA ARG A 382 -10.26 10.31 6.44
C ARG A 382 -11.32 11.37 6.65
N ALA A 383 -11.90 11.87 5.56
CA ALA A 383 -12.97 12.85 5.68
C ALA A 383 -14.30 12.18 6.06
N THR A 384 -14.46 10.90 5.75
CA THR A 384 -15.68 10.11 5.98
C THR A 384 -15.68 9.35 7.31
N LEU A 385 -14.55 9.36 8.02
CA LEU A 385 -14.39 8.78 9.35
C LEU A 385 -14.82 7.31 9.42
N ASN A 386 -14.39 6.52 8.45
CA ASN A 386 -14.80 5.12 8.33
C ASN A 386 -13.68 4.17 7.90
N VAL A 387 -13.85 2.91 8.32
CA VAL A 387 -13.12 1.75 7.80
C VAL A 387 -14.15 0.85 7.15
N LEU A 388 -13.98 0.58 5.86
CA LEU A 388 -14.89 -0.23 5.07
C LEU A 388 -14.16 -1.45 4.50
N ILE A 389 -14.91 -2.53 4.35
CA ILE A 389 -14.53 -3.68 3.54
C ILE A 389 -15.46 -3.72 2.33
N TYR A 390 -14.90 -3.93 1.15
CA TYR A 390 -15.61 -4.37 -0.03
C TYR A 390 -15.32 -5.86 -0.18
N TRP A 391 -16.27 -6.69 0.28
CA TRP A 391 -16.20 -8.15 0.18
C TRP A 391 -16.38 -8.57 -1.25
N ASN A 392 -15.47 -9.35 -1.79
CA ASN A 392 -15.61 -9.93 -3.12
C ASN A 392 -16.47 -11.20 -3.02
N LEU A 393 -17.53 -11.28 -3.81
CA LEU A 393 -18.54 -12.35 -3.71
C LEU A 393 -18.54 -13.23 -4.96
N ARG A 394 -17.36 -13.58 -5.44
CA ARG A 394 -17.16 -14.15 -6.79
C ARG A 394 -17.55 -15.62 -6.93
#